data_AF-A0A1J1JLG5-F1
#
_entry.id   AF-A0A1J1JLG5-F1
#
_cell.length_a   1.000
_cell.length_b   1.000
_cell.length_c   1.000
_cell.angle_alpha   90.00
_cell.angle_beta   90.00
_cell.angle_gamma   90.00
#
_symmetry.space_group_name_H-M   'P 1'
#
loop_
_entity.id
_entity.type
_entity.pdbx_description
1 polymer ?
#
loop_
_entity_poly.entity_id
_entity_poly.type
_entity_poly.pdbx_seq_one_letter_code
_entity_poly.pdbx_strand_id
1 'polypeptide(L)' 'MFVKGIKKGKIIELLEDVDFPDNQEVLLEIREVKDFWSALQDFRERVDLDSIDDDTFENLRDKSPGREVNL' A
#
# COMPACT_ATOMS: atom_id res chain seq x y z
N MET A 1 -16.40 -11.56 5.95
CA MET A 1 -15.47 -11.43 4.81
C MET A 1 -15.40 -9.95 4.47
N PHE A 2 -14.21 -9.41 4.20
CA PHE A 2 -14.04 -8.02 3.75
C PHE A 2 -13.67 -8.05 2.27
N VAL A 3 -14.52 -7.44 1.45
CA VAL A 3 -14.39 -7.41 -0.01
C VAL A 3 -14.00 -6.01 -0.41
N LYS A 4 -12.97 -5.86 -1.25
CA LYS A 4 -12.57 -4.53 -1.74
C LYS A 4 -13.41 -4.14 -2.95
N GLY A 5 -13.76 -2.86 -3.03
CA GLY A 5 -14.48 -2.31 -4.16
C GLY A 5 -14.13 -0.85 -4.42
N ILE A 6 -14.49 -0.37 -5.61
CA ILE A 6 -14.29 1.01 -6.05
C ILE A 6 -15.65 1.63 -6.35
N LYS A 7 -15.94 2.78 -5.74
CA LYS A 7 -17.15 3.56 -6.05
C LYS A 7 -16.98 4.29 -7.38
N LYS A 8 -17.84 3.99 -8.36
CA LYS A 8 -17.97 4.69 -9.64
C LYS A 8 -19.35 5.36 -9.71
N GLY A 9 -19.40 6.65 -9.39
CA GLY A 9 -20.65 7.40 -9.33
C GLY A 9 -21.58 6.88 -8.23
N LYS A 10 -22.70 6.25 -8.62
CA LYS A 10 -23.70 5.65 -7.71
C LYS A 10 -23.53 4.13 -7.54
N ILE A 11 -22.55 3.53 -8.20
CA ILE A 11 -22.31 2.08 -8.23
C ILE A 11 -21.02 1.79 -7.45
N ILE A 12 -20.96 0.67 -6.76
CA ILE A 12 -19.72 0.11 -6.20
C ILE A 12 -19.38 -1.14 -7.03
N GLU A 13 -18.19 -1.15 -7.62
CA GLU A 13 -17.64 -2.29 -8.37
C GLU A 13 -16.71 -3.07 -7.45
N LEU A 14 -16.97 -4.36 -7.28
CA LEU A 14 -16.14 -5.24 -6.45
C LEU A 14 -14.89 -5.67 -7.24
N LEU A 15 -13.76 -5.81 -6.54
CA LEU A 15 -12.47 -6.19 -7.15
C LEU A 15 -12.21 -7.70 -7.12
N GLU A 16 -13.14 -8.46 -6.54
CA GLU A 16 -13.06 -9.91 -6.37
C GLU A 16 -14.47 -10.49 -6.49
N ASP A 17 -14.56 -11.73 -6.99
CA ASP A 17 -15.82 -12.45 -7.09
C ASP A 17 -16.33 -12.85 -5.70
N VAL A 18 -17.64 -12.73 -5.53
CA VAL A 18 -18.33 -13.07 -4.29
C VAL A 18 -19.35 -14.16 -4.57
N ASP A 19 -19.24 -15.26 -3.85
CA ASP A 19 -20.11 -16.43 -4.01
C ASP A 19 -21.14 -16.47 -2.87
N PHE A 20 -22.27 -15.80 -3.08
CA PHE A 20 -23.43 -15.87 -2.20
C PHE A 20 -24.73 -15.89 -3.02
N PRO A 21 -25.83 -16.45 -2.48
CA PRO A 21 -27.11 -16.59 -3.18
C PRO A 21 -27.67 -15.31 -3.81
N ASP A 22 -28.31 -15.46 -4.97
CA ASP A 22 -29.08 -14.39 -5.61
C ASP A 22 -30.17 -13.83 -4.68
N ASN A 23 -30.41 -12.52 -4.78
CA ASN A 23 -31.40 -11.77 -4.00
C ASN A 23 -31.16 -11.75 -2.48
N GLN A 24 -29.96 -12.08 -2.02
CA GLN A 24 -29.60 -11.91 -0.62
C GLN A 24 -29.31 -10.43 -0.30
N GLU A 25 -29.83 -9.95 0.83
CA GLU A 25 -29.51 -8.61 1.34
C GLU A 25 -28.06 -8.56 1.83
N VAL A 26 -27.31 -7.52 1.40
CA VAL A 26 -25.90 -7.33 1.75
C VAL A 26 -25.73 -6.02 2.49
N LEU A 27 -25.03 -6.07 3.62
CA LEU A 27 -24.72 -4.90 4.43
C LEU A 27 -23.32 -4.38 4.04
N LEU A 28 -23.25 -3.12 3.61
CA LEU A 28 -22.00 -2.49 3.17
C LEU A 28 -21.44 -1.57 4.26
N GLU A 29 -20.18 -1.79 4.62
CA GLU A 29 -19.42 -0.86 5.47
C GLU A 29 -18.44 -0.07 4.61
N ILE A 30 -18.61 1.26 4.54
CA ILE A 30 -17.69 2.14 3.81
C ILE A 30 -16.68 2.68 4.81
N ARG A 31 -15.41 2.31 4.62
CA ARG A 31 -14.28 2.89 5.36
C ARG A 31 -13.52 3.81 4.45
N GLU A 32 -13.23 5.03 4.92
CA GLU A 32 -12.23 5.86 4.27
C GLU A 32 -10.88 5.18 4.40
N VAL A 33 -10.33 4.76 3.26
CA VAL A 33 -8.98 4.26 3.17
C VAL A 33 -8.11 5.47 2.88
N LYS A 34 -7.08 5.72 3.71
CA LYS A 34 -6.07 6.72 3.34
C LYS A 34 -5.54 6.37 1.96
N ASP A 35 -5.57 7.34 1.05
CA ASP A 35 -4.97 7.15 -0.25
C ASP A 35 -3.46 6.89 -0.07
N PHE A 36 -2.87 6.22 -1.04
CA PHE A 36 -1.47 5.81 -0.97
C PHE A 36 -0.53 7.01 -0.72
N TRP A 37 -0.83 8.17 -1.30
CA TRP A 37 0.02 9.35 -1.17
C TRP A 37 -0.07 9.96 0.22
N SER A 38 -1.27 10.06 0.78
CA SER A 38 -1.46 10.46 2.18
C SER A 38 -0.76 9.51 3.14
N ALA A 39 -0.85 8.18 2.92
CA ALA A 39 -0.15 7.21 3.75
C ALA A 39 1.39 7.30 3.63
N LEU A 40 1.91 7.56 2.43
CA LEU A 40 3.34 7.77 2.20
C LEU A 40 3.85 9.06 2.85
N GLN A 41 3.06 10.13 2.79
CA GLN A 41 3.39 11.40 3.44
C GLN A 41 3.41 11.24 4.96
N ASP A 42 2.37 10.64 5.53
CA ASP A 42 2.29 10.26 6.94
C ASP A 42 3.53 9.47 7.43
N PHE A 43 4.05 8.57 6.59
CA PHE A 43 5.24 7.80 6.90
C PHE A 43 6.49 8.68 6.90
N ARG A 44 6.66 9.53 5.88
CA ARG A 44 7.80 10.45 5.77
C ARG A 44 7.85 11.45 6.92
N GLU A 45 6.70 11.90 7.41
CA GLU A 45 6.62 12.80 8.58
C GLU A 45 6.98 12.10 9.89
N ARG A 46 6.74 10.79 9.99
CA ARG A 46 7.03 9.99 11.20
C ARG A 46 8.46 9.47 11.24
N VAL A 47 9.06 9.22 10.10
CA VAL A 47 10.42 8.71 10.00
C VAL A 47 11.38 9.90 10.00
N ASP A 48 12.32 9.87 10.93
CA ASP A 48 13.42 10.83 10.96
C ASP A 48 14.41 10.51 9.82
N LEU A 49 14.11 11.01 8.62
CA LEU A 49 14.94 10.80 7.45
C LEU A 49 16.32 11.45 7.59
N ASP A 50 16.45 12.49 8.42
CA ASP A 50 17.72 13.19 8.67
C ASP A 50 18.69 12.33 9.50
N SER A 51 18.18 11.29 10.18
CA SER A 51 19.00 10.29 10.88
C SER A 51 19.56 9.18 9.97
N ILE A 52 19.13 9.13 8.70
CA ILE A 52 19.58 8.13 7.73
C ILE A 52 20.81 8.65 7.01
N ASP A 53 21.98 8.13 7.41
CA ASP A 53 23.26 8.40 6.75
C ASP A 53 23.48 7.48 5.54
N ASP A 54 24.38 7.86 4.63
CA ASP A 54 24.74 7.10 3.42
C ASP A 54 25.24 5.67 3.75
N ASP A 55 25.87 5.51 4.91
CA ASP A 55 26.38 4.23 5.41
C ASP A 55 25.28 3.31 5.97
N THR A 56 24.07 3.82 6.20
CA THR A 56 22.94 3.05 6.78
C THR A 56 22.61 1.80 5.99
N PHE A 57 22.80 1.85 4.66
CA PHE A 57 22.46 0.76 3.75
C PHE A 57 23.68 -0.03 3.26
N GLU A 58 24.88 0.21 3.80
CA GLU A 58 26.12 -0.43 3.36
C GLU A 58 26.03 -1.97 3.44
N ASN A 59 25.31 -2.48 4.44
CA ASN A 59 25.12 -3.92 4.68
C ASN A 59 24.01 -4.55 3.82
N LEU A 60 23.16 -3.76 3.16
CA LEU A 60 22.19 -4.27 2.18
C LEU A 60 22.79 -4.33 0.77
N ARG A 61 23.91 -3.64 0.54
CA ARG A 61 24.57 -3.61 -0.75
C ARG A 61 25.24 -4.95 -1.01
N ASP A 62 25.00 -5.51 -2.18
CA ASP A 62 25.69 -6.73 -2.62
C ASP A 62 27.18 -6.41 -2.85
N LYS A 63 28.05 -7.08 -2.10
CA LYS A 63 29.51 -6.91 -2.15
C LYS A 63 30.21 -7.97 -3.00
N SER A 64 29.45 -8.74 -3.79
CA SER A 64 30.01 -9.74 -4.70
C SER A 64 30.90 -9.09 -5.78
N PRO A 65 32.02 -9.74 -6.17
CA PRO A 65 32.92 -9.20 -7.18
C PRO A 65 32.19 -8.87 -8.49
N GLY A 66 32.47 -7.69 -9.07
CA GLY A 66 31.84 -7.23 -10.32
C GLY A 66 30.51 -6.50 -10.14
N ARG A 67 30.07 -6.27 -8.91
CA ARG A 67 28.94 -5.38 -8.56
C ARG A 67 29.39 -4.10 -7.86
N GLU A 68 30.68 -3.77 -7.93
CA GLU A 68 31.19 -2.51 -7.39
C GLU A 68 30.60 -1.33 -8.17
N VAL A 69 30.07 -0.34 -7.46
CA VAL A 69 29.54 0.89 -8.06
C VAL A 69 30.44 2.04 -7.60
N ASN A 70 31.15 2.66 -8.54
CA ASN A 70 31.83 3.93 -8.25
C ASN A 70 30.79 5.04 -8.22
N LEU A 71 30.56 5.61 -7.04
CA LEU A 71 29.73 6.80 -6.82
C LEU A 71 30.55 8.06 -7.06
#